data_AF-A0A7S1V3Z8-F1
#
_entry.id   AF-A0A7S1V3Z8-F1
#
_cell.length_a   1.000
_cell.length_b   1.000
_cell.length_c   1.000
_cell.angle_alpha   90.00
_cell.angle_beta   90.00
_cell.angle_gamma   90.00
#
_symmetry.space_group_name_H-M   'P 1'
#
loop_
_entity.id
_entity.type
_entity.pdbx_description
1 polymer ?
#
loop_
_entity_poly.entity_id
_entity_poly.type
_entity_poly.pdbx_seq_one_letter_code
_entity_poly.pdbx_strand_id
1 'polypeptide(L)'
;EYHTSCDAATRKAHLKQFKKCVASINRSRPKLVFCSGYLDDSCRKLLARINDSIPVVVMDGSTFFTFWHSGAQFLALTTQQSLEEGSEQMRWIREELEQVRMAKHHLFVVVDNDPRVLSDRVLMILTRGRAHMILGLSNKVTTPDEQEGPSFEAKIGYEANAVDDDGASVKSTDSVEDKNDEWISVIAGSRTNGLRTITLLDWDRWETRFEEIEA
;
A
#
# COMPACT_ATOMS: atom_id res chain seq x y z
N GLU A 1 -7.10 1.42 -16.22
CA GLU A 1 -8.55 1.31 -16.47
C GLU A 1 -9.11 0.27 -15.51
N TYR A 2 -10.02 0.63 -14.62
CA TYR A 2 -10.70 -0.35 -13.77
C TYR A 2 -11.70 -1.11 -14.63
N HIS A 3 -11.53 -2.44 -14.75
CA HIS A 3 -12.40 -3.29 -15.56
C HIS A 3 -13.83 -3.28 -14.99
N THR A 4 -14.68 -2.40 -15.51
CA THR A 4 -16.14 -2.39 -15.25
C THR A 4 -16.87 -3.54 -15.93
N SER A 5 -16.21 -4.24 -16.86
CA SER A 5 -16.66 -5.53 -17.36
C SER A 5 -15.46 -6.39 -17.77
N CYS A 6 -15.56 -7.67 -17.47
CA CYS A 6 -14.61 -8.71 -17.82
C CYS A 6 -15.42 -9.79 -18.55
N ASP A 7 -14.98 -10.21 -19.73
CA ASP A 7 -15.68 -11.24 -20.48
C ASP A 7 -15.77 -12.54 -19.65
N ALA A 8 -16.76 -13.39 -19.96
CA ALA A 8 -17.05 -14.57 -19.16
C ALA A 8 -15.86 -15.55 -19.06
N ALA A 9 -15.01 -15.61 -20.08
CA ALA A 9 -13.85 -16.51 -20.10
C ALA A 9 -12.74 -15.98 -19.18
N THR A 10 -12.42 -14.69 -19.28
CA THR A 10 -11.43 -14.02 -18.44
C THR A 10 -11.87 -14.04 -16.97
N ARG A 11 -13.14 -13.78 -16.69
CA ARG A 11 -13.71 -13.88 -15.33
C ARG A 11 -13.55 -15.28 -14.74
N LYS A 12 -13.80 -16.33 -15.53
CA LYS A 12 -13.63 -17.73 -15.09
C LYS A 12 -12.17 -18.06 -14.80
N ALA A 13 -11.23 -17.55 -15.60
CA ALA A 13 -9.80 -17.72 -15.38
C ALA A 13 -9.34 -17.03 -14.08
N HIS A 14 -9.74 -15.77 -13.87
CA HIS A 14 -9.43 -15.01 -12.65
C HIS A 14 -10.01 -15.70 -11.42
N LEU A 15 -11.26 -16.18 -11.47
CA LEU A 15 -11.86 -16.90 -10.35
C LEU A 15 -11.12 -18.20 -10.02
N LYS A 16 -10.58 -18.90 -11.03
CA LYS A 16 -9.74 -20.10 -10.83
C LYS A 16 -8.44 -19.75 -10.11
N GLN A 17 -7.75 -18.69 -10.54
CA GLN A 17 -6.55 -18.19 -9.88
C GLN A 17 -6.84 -17.74 -8.45
N PHE A 18 -7.92 -16.97 -8.26
CA PHE A 18 -8.36 -16.51 -6.94
C PHE A 18 -8.60 -17.66 -5.98
N LYS A 19 -9.27 -18.73 -6.41
CA LYS A 19 -9.44 -19.95 -5.60
C LYS A 19 -8.12 -20.61 -5.21
N LYS A 20 -7.10 -20.57 -6.08
CA LYS A 20 -5.75 -21.07 -5.74
C LYS A 20 -5.07 -20.17 -4.70
N CYS A 21 -5.20 -18.84 -4.83
CA CYS A 21 -4.74 -17.91 -3.80
C CYS A 21 -5.41 -18.17 -2.45
N VAL A 22 -6.73 -18.38 -2.43
CA VAL A 22 -7.50 -18.76 -1.23
C VAL A 22 -6.98 -20.08 -0.63
N ALA A 23 -6.68 -21.07 -1.45
CA ALA A 23 -6.09 -22.32 -0.97
C ALA A 23 -4.69 -22.10 -0.37
N SER A 24 -3.88 -21.23 -0.96
CA SER A 24 -2.57 -20.83 -0.41
C SER A 24 -2.73 -20.13 0.93
N ILE A 25 -3.61 -19.12 1.04
CA ILE A 25 -3.93 -18.41 2.29
C ILE A 25 -4.34 -19.39 3.40
N ASN A 26 -5.21 -20.35 3.08
CA ASN A 26 -5.63 -21.36 4.06
C ASN A 26 -4.49 -22.28 4.51
N ARG A 27 -3.48 -22.50 3.67
CA ARG A 27 -2.30 -23.31 4.00
C ARG A 27 -1.26 -22.54 4.80
N SER A 28 -0.90 -21.34 4.33
CA SER A 28 0.15 -20.51 4.95
C SER A 28 -0.34 -19.74 6.17
N ARG A 29 -1.66 -19.57 6.32
CA ARG A 29 -2.31 -18.92 7.48
C ARG A 29 -1.66 -17.57 7.80
N PRO A 30 -1.60 -16.63 6.83
CA PRO A 30 -1.06 -15.30 7.08
C PRO A 30 -1.87 -14.60 8.17
N LYS A 31 -1.26 -13.66 8.89
CA LYS A 31 -1.93 -12.91 9.96
C LYS A 31 -2.92 -11.86 9.43
N LEU A 32 -2.72 -11.43 8.19
CA LEU A 32 -3.51 -10.41 7.51
C LEU A 32 -3.44 -10.67 6.00
N VAL A 33 -4.55 -10.48 5.30
CA VAL A 33 -4.63 -10.57 3.84
C VAL A 33 -5.17 -9.26 3.29
N PHE A 34 -4.45 -8.68 2.33
CA PHE A 34 -4.94 -7.59 1.49
C PHE A 34 -5.49 -8.15 0.19
N CYS A 35 -6.69 -7.73 -0.18
CA CYS A 35 -7.31 -8.06 -1.45
C CYS A 35 -7.72 -6.77 -2.14
N SER A 36 -7.02 -6.43 -3.23
CA SER A 36 -7.28 -5.25 -4.02
C SER A 36 -7.70 -5.58 -5.45
N GLY A 37 -8.32 -4.60 -6.12
CA GLY A 37 -8.81 -4.73 -7.49
C GLY A 37 -10.28 -5.12 -7.57
N TYR A 38 -10.70 -5.61 -8.74
CA TYR A 38 -12.10 -5.93 -9.00
C TYR A 38 -12.52 -7.24 -8.30
N LEU A 39 -13.44 -7.12 -7.34
CA LEU A 39 -13.96 -8.25 -6.56
C LEU A 39 -15.47 -8.39 -6.75
N ASP A 40 -15.86 -9.37 -7.56
CA ASP A 40 -17.24 -9.74 -7.75
C ASP A 40 -17.84 -10.48 -6.55
N ASP A 41 -19.15 -10.74 -6.58
CA ASP A 41 -19.86 -11.43 -5.50
C ASP A 41 -19.30 -12.82 -5.19
N SER A 42 -18.73 -13.51 -6.19
CA SER A 42 -18.15 -14.84 -5.98
C SER A 42 -16.84 -14.76 -5.22
N CYS A 43 -15.99 -13.78 -5.54
CA CYS A 43 -14.78 -13.47 -4.80
C CYS A 43 -15.11 -13.03 -3.36
N ARG A 44 -16.08 -12.12 -3.19
CA ARG A 44 -16.51 -11.65 -1.86
C ARG A 44 -17.02 -12.77 -0.97
N LYS A 45 -17.81 -13.70 -1.51
CA LYS A 45 -18.27 -14.90 -0.78
C LYS A 45 -17.12 -15.81 -0.34
N LEU A 46 -16.06 -15.93 -1.14
CA LEU A 46 -14.87 -16.70 -0.78
C LEU A 46 -14.05 -15.99 0.30
N LEU A 47 -13.86 -14.68 0.18
CA LEU A 47 -13.15 -13.88 1.19
C LEU A 47 -13.87 -13.87 2.53
N ALA A 48 -15.19 -13.75 2.55
CA ALA A 48 -15.98 -13.79 3.78
C ALA A 48 -15.71 -15.06 4.60
N ARG A 49 -15.61 -16.23 3.94
CA ARG A 49 -15.30 -17.50 4.62
C ARG A 49 -13.90 -17.55 5.21
N ILE A 50 -12.93 -16.87 4.59
CA ILE A 50 -11.56 -16.81 5.09
C ILE A 50 -11.49 -15.83 6.26
N ASN A 51 -12.22 -14.71 6.15
CA ASN A 51 -12.26 -13.63 7.14
C ASN A 51 -12.71 -14.09 8.53
N ASP A 52 -13.51 -15.16 8.61
CA ASP A 52 -13.88 -15.81 9.87
C ASP A 52 -12.67 -16.34 10.68
N SER A 53 -11.52 -16.54 10.02
CA SER A 53 -10.32 -17.13 10.63
C SER A 53 -9.03 -16.34 10.42
N ILE A 54 -8.96 -15.54 9.35
CA ILE A 54 -7.80 -14.73 8.98
C ILE A 54 -8.33 -13.36 8.58
N PRO A 55 -7.96 -12.26 9.25
CA PRO A 55 -8.41 -10.93 8.88
C PRO A 55 -8.13 -10.61 7.40
N VAL A 56 -9.18 -10.20 6.67
CA VAL A 56 -9.11 -9.78 5.27
C VAL A 56 -9.47 -8.31 5.16
N VAL A 57 -8.57 -7.53 4.58
CA VAL A 57 -8.77 -6.13 4.22
C VAL A 57 -9.07 -6.06 2.73
N VAL A 58 -10.27 -5.59 2.41
CA VAL A 58 -10.74 -5.45 1.03
C VAL A 58 -10.55 -4.00 0.58
N MET A 59 -9.83 -3.82 -0.52
CA MET A 59 -9.56 -2.53 -1.14
C MET A 59 -10.04 -2.54 -2.59
N ASP A 60 -11.34 -2.40 -2.77
CA ASP A 60 -11.99 -2.33 -4.09
C ASP A 60 -12.09 -0.88 -4.63
N GLY A 61 -11.49 0.07 -3.91
CA GLY A 61 -11.50 1.50 -4.23
C GLY A 61 -12.77 2.25 -3.81
N SER A 62 -13.71 1.59 -3.13
CA SER A 62 -14.95 2.23 -2.67
C SER A 62 -14.75 3.22 -1.52
N THR A 63 -13.72 3.02 -0.69
CA THR A 63 -13.44 3.85 0.49
C THR A 63 -11.95 3.82 0.83
N PHE A 64 -11.49 4.89 1.46
CA PHE A 64 -10.21 4.92 2.19
C PHE A 64 -10.48 4.80 3.70
N PHE A 65 -9.52 4.26 4.46
CA PHE A 65 -9.66 4.08 5.90
C PHE A 65 -8.32 3.75 6.56
N THR A 66 -8.26 3.90 7.89
CA THR A 66 -7.16 3.38 8.70
C THR A 66 -7.61 2.14 9.48
N PHE A 67 -6.66 1.26 9.76
CA PHE A 67 -6.85 0.18 10.71
C PHE A 67 -5.51 -0.17 11.37
N TRP A 68 -5.59 -0.87 12.50
CA TRP A 68 -4.43 -1.30 13.27
C TRP A 68 -4.34 -2.82 13.26
N HIS A 69 -3.12 -3.33 13.05
CA HIS A 69 -2.88 -4.76 13.12
C HIS A 69 -1.47 -5.03 13.65
N SER A 70 -1.36 -5.93 14.64
CA SER A 70 -0.08 -6.32 15.24
C SER A 70 0.80 -5.14 15.70
N GLY A 71 0.18 -4.05 16.19
CA GLY A 71 0.90 -2.86 16.69
C GLY A 71 1.36 -1.86 15.61
N ALA A 72 1.09 -2.13 14.34
CA ALA A 72 1.31 -1.18 13.25
C ALA A 72 -0.01 -0.55 12.79
N GLN A 73 0.07 0.70 12.35
CA GLN A 73 -1.01 1.39 11.66
C GLN A 73 -0.89 1.18 10.16
N PHE A 74 -2.05 0.95 9.53
CA PHE A 74 -2.17 0.84 8.09
C PHE A 74 -3.13 1.91 7.57
N LEU A 75 -2.76 2.54 6.45
CA LEU A 75 -3.61 3.42 5.68
C LEU A 75 -3.98 2.74 4.37
N ALA A 76 -5.26 2.48 4.16
CA ALA A 76 -5.79 2.02 2.89
C ALA A 76 -6.25 3.24 2.08
N LEU A 77 -5.52 3.56 1.01
CA LEU A 77 -5.81 4.67 0.11
C LEU A 77 -6.56 4.18 -1.12
N THR A 78 -7.41 5.05 -1.67
CA THR A 78 -8.03 4.84 -2.97
C THR A 78 -7.57 5.87 -3.98
N THR A 79 -7.21 5.37 -5.17
CA THR A 79 -6.91 6.20 -6.34
C THR A 79 -8.15 6.62 -7.13
N GLN A 80 -9.34 6.12 -6.76
CA GLN A 80 -10.60 6.53 -7.39
C GLN A 80 -11.07 7.90 -6.92
N GLN A 81 -10.68 8.29 -5.71
CA GLN A 81 -10.98 9.61 -5.16
C GLN A 81 -9.78 10.53 -5.34
N SER A 82 -10.06 11.84 -5.41
CA SER A 82 -9.00 12.84 -5.52
C SER A 82 -8.04 12.76 -4.33
N LEU A 83 -6.74 12.88 -4.63
CA LEU A 83 -5.64 13.01 -3.66
C LEU A 83 -5.04 14.42 -3.70
N GLU A 84 -5.78 15.40 -4.21
CA GLU A 84 -5.38 16.81 -4.23
C GLU A 84 -5.50 17.44 -2.83
N GLU A 85 -4.83 18.57 -2.61
CA GLU A 85 -4.66 19.22 -1.30
C GLU A 85 -5.97 19.58 -0.58
N GLY A 86 -7.05 19.83 -1.33
CA GLY A 86 -8.38 20.11 -0.77
C GLY A 86 -9.27 18.88 -0.56
N SER A 87 -8.86 17.72 -1.08
CA SER A 87 -9.65 16.49 -1.02
C SER A 87 -9.86 16.03 0.43
N GLU A 88 -10.95 15.29 0.64
CA GLU A 88 -11.26 14.69 1.94
C GLU A 88 -10.16 13.69 2.34
N GLN A 89 -9.76 12.83 1.41
CA GLN A 89 -8.72 11.84 1.64
C GLN A 89 -7.36 12.48 1.99
N MET A 90 -6.96 13.57 1.33
CA MET A 90 -5.71 14.25 1.65
C MET A 90 -5.75 14.97 3.01
N ARG A 91 -6.91 15.52 3.41
CA ARG A 91 -7.09 16.06 4.77
C ARG A 91 -6.97 14.96 5.82
N TRP A 92 -7.68 13.85 5.62
CA TRP A 92 -7.60 12.69 6.49
C TRP A 92 -6.19 12.11 6.58
N ILE A 93 -5.46 11.94 5.47
CA ILE A 93 -4.07 11.49 5.50
C ILE A 93 -3.22 12.39 6.40
N ARG A 94 -3.36 13.73 6.32
CA ARG A 94 -2.59 14.64 7.17
C ARG A 94 -2.88 14.45 8.66
N GLU A 95 -4.15 14.23 9.02
CA GLU A 95 -4.56 13.94 10.39
C GLU A 95 -3.93 12.65 10.92
N GLU A 96 -3.90 11.59 10.10
CA GLU A 96 -3.26 10.32 10.47
C GLU A 96 -1.73 10.46 10.58
N LEU A 97 -1.09 11.16 9.66
CA LEU A 97 0.36 11.36 9.68
C LEU A 97 0.81 12.17 10.90
N GLU A 98 0.01 13.11 11.36
CA GLU A 98 0.33 13.86 12.58
C GLU A 98 0.26 12.96 13.83
N GLN A 99 -0.70 12.04 13.89
CA GLN A 99 -0.74 11.02 14.94
C GLN A 99 0.50 10.12 14.91
N VAL A 100 0.93 9.69 13.72
CA VAL A 100 2.15 8.88 13.54
C VAL A 100 3.38 9.63 14.01
N ARG A 101 3.51 10.92 13.71
CA ARG A 101 4.67 11.72 14.16
C ARG A 101 4.73 11.85 15.68
N MET A 102 3.57 11.96 16.34
CA MET A 102 3.49 12.05 17.79
C MET A 102 3.75 10.70 18.48
N ALA A 103 3.11 9.63 18.01
CA ALA A 103 3.16 8.32 18.64
C ALA A 103 4.35 7.45 18.18
N LYS A 104 4.96 7.80 17.05
CA LYS A 104 6.16 7.19 16.43
C LYS A 104 6.01 5.68 16.08
N HIS A 105 4.79 5.17 15.96
CA HIS A 105 4.55 3.76 15.62
C HIS A 105 4.79 3.46 14.12
N HIS A 106 4.90 2.18 13.78
CA HIS A 106 5.06 1.75 12.40
C HIS A 106 3.84 2.12 11.53
N LEU A 107 4.11 2.76 10.40
CA LEU A 107 3.10 3.13 9.41
C LEU A 107 3.33 2.40 8.09
N PHE A 108 2.31 1.72 7.59
CA PHE A 108 2.28 1.13 6.25
C PHE A 108 1.11 1.68 5.45
N VAL A 109 1.32 1.90 4.16
CA VAL A 109 0.31 2.43 3.25
C VAL A 109 0.02 1.37 2.20
N VAL A 110 -1.25 1.15 1.90
CA VAL A 110 -1.69 0.22 0.87
C VAL A 110 -2.65 0.96 -0.06
N VAL A 111 -2.50 0.75 -1.35
CA VAL A 111 -3.19 1.48 -2.42
C VAL A 111 -3.91 0.47 -3.30
N ASP A 112 -5.12 0.82 -3.76
CA ASP A 112 -5.96 0.01 -4.64
C ASP A 112 -5.45 -0.10 -6.10
N ASN A 113 -4.24 0.38 -6.40
CA ASN A 113 -3.65 0.51 -7.72
C ASN A 113 -2.11 0.44 -7.66
N ASP A 114 -1.43 0.73 -8.78
CA ASP A 114 0.02 0.83 -8.83
C ASP A 114 0.48 2.06 -8.02
N PRO A 115 1.29 1.87 -6.96
CA PRO A 115 1.69 2.96 -6.09
C PRO A 115 2.57 3.99 -6.81
N ARG A 116 3.15 3.67 -7.97
CA ARG A 116 3.89 4.62 -8.82
C ARG A 116 3.00 5.61 -9.56
N VAL A 117 1.68 5.42 -9.52
CA VAL A 117 0.69 6.35 -10.09
C VAL A 117 0.37 7.50 -9.13
N LEU A 118 0.69 7.34 -7.85
CA LEU A 118 0.61 8.45 -6.89
C LEU A 118 1.52 9.59 -7.32
N SER A 119 1.07 10.83 -7.14
CA SER A 119 1.89 12.00 -7.45
C SER A 119 3.08 12.09 -6.49
N ASP A 120 4.18 12.67 -6.97
CA ASP A 120 5.39 12.88 -6.16
C ASP A 120 5.05 13.61 -4.86
N ARG A 121 4.16 14.62 -4.91
CA ARG A 121 3.69 15.33 -3.72
C ARG A 121 3.05 14.40 -2.68
N VAL A 122 2.20 13.45 -3.09
CA VAL A 122 1.58 12.48 -2.17
C VAL A 122 2.63 11.55 -1.59
N LEU A 123 3.52 11.02 -2.44
CA LEU A 123 4.62 10.15 -2.01
C LEU A 123 5.52 10.86 -1.00
N MET A 124 5.82 12.15 -1.21
CA MET A 124 6.60 12.97 -0.31
C MET A 124 5.90 13.21 1.02
N ILE A 125 4.60 13.49 1.02
CA ILE A 125 3.81 13.66 2.26
C ILE A 125 3.83 12.36 3.08
N LEU A 126 3.59 11.22 2.45
CA LEU A 126 3.62 9.91 3.13
C LEU A 126 5.01 9.58 3.66
N THR A 127 6.07 9.88 2.89
CA THR A 127 7.47 9.68 3.30
C THR A 127 7.82 10.55 4.50
N ARG A 128 7.47 11.84 4.47
CA ARG A 128 7.63 12.75 5.62
C ARG A 128 6.83 12.30 6.84
N GLY A 129 5.67 11.69 6.61
CA GLY A 129 4.84 11.03 7.62
C GLY A 129 5.43 9.74 8.20
N ARG A 130 6.66 9.38 7.81
CA ARG A 130 7.39 8.19 8.25
C ARG A 130 6.73 6.87 7.85
N ALA A 131 6.04 6.84 6.70
CA ALA A 131 5.59 5.58 6.13
C ALA A 131 6.78 4.66 5.83
N HIS A 132 6.78 3.45 6.34
CA HIS A 132 7.82 2.47 6.03
C HIS A 132 7.70 1.94 4.61
N MET A 133 6.45 1.65 4.20
CA MET A 133 6.18 1.03 2.91
C MET A 133 4.87 1.52 2.30
N ILE A 134 4.85 1.69 0.98
CA ILE A 134 3.68 1.98 0.17
C ILE A 134 3.47 0.82 -0.81
N LEU A 135 2.35 0.13 -0.66
CA LEU A 135 2.06 -1.16 -1.29
C LEU A 135 0.91 -1.03 -2.29
N GLY A 136 0.98 -1.74 -3.41
CA GLY A 136 -0.15 -1.83 -4.33
C GLY A 136 0.03 -2.86 -5.44
N LEU A 137 -0.91 -2.89 -6.39
CA LEU A 137 -0.85 -3.79 -7.54
C LEU A 137 -0.09 -3.12 -8.68
N SER A 138 0.96 -3.75 -9.20
CA SER A 138 1.72 -3.19 -10.32
C SER A 138 0.98 -3.40 -11.63
N ASN A 139 0.60 -2.31 -12.30
CA ASN A 139 -0.20 -2.34 -13.54
C ASN A 139 0.63 -2.14 -14.82
N LYS A 140 1.93 -1.85 -14.71
CA LYS A 140 2.80 -1.56 -15.87
C LYS A 140 4.11 -2.34 -15.87
N VAL A 141 4.42 -2.92 -17.03
CA VAL A 141 5.79 -3.08 -17.54
C VAL A 141 6.19 -1.71 -18.08
N THR A 142 6.84 -0.90 -17.25
CA THR A 142 7.24 0.45 -17.63
C THR A 142 8.74 0.43 -17.83
N THR A 143 9.14 0.45 -19.09
CA THR A 143 10.51 0.50 -19.63
C THR A 143 11.17 -0.86 -19.91
N PRO A 144 11.94 -0.96 -21.01
CA PRO A 144 12.75 -2.16 -21.33
C PRO A 144 13.81 -2.50 -20.28
N ASP A 145 14.13 -1.56 -19.38
CA ASP A 145 15.21 -1.68 -18.38
C ASP A 145 14.71 -2.09 -16.98
N GLU A 146 13.40 -2.06 -16.73
CA GLU A 146 12.80 -2.63 -15.51
C GLU A 146 12.70 -4.15 -15.68
N GLN A 147 13.60 -4.90 -15.03
CA GLN A 147 13.63 -6.36 -15.03
C GLN A 147 12.23 -6.98 -14.92
N GLU A 148 12.00 -8.05 -15.70
CA GLU A 148 10.80 -8.91 -15.71
C GLU A 148 10.63 -9.69 -14.39
N GLY A 149 10.56 -8.99 -13.26
CA GLY A 149 10.32 -9.60 -11.95
C GLY A 149 8.82 -9.70 -11.61
N PRO A 150 8.41 -10.68 -10.77
CA PRO A 150 7.04 -10.82 -10.27
C PRO A 150 6.62 -9.70 -9.31
N SER A 151 7.58 -8.94 -8.79
CA SER A 151 7.37 -7.74 -7.96
C SER A 151 8.49 -6.73 -8.18
N PHE A 152 8.26 -5.48 -7.82
CA PHE A 152 9.28 -4.42 -7.80
C PHE A 152 9.36 -3.78 -6.42
N GLU A 153 10.52 -3.23 -6.10
CA GLU A 153 10.76 -2.38 -4.93
C GLU A 153 11.59 -1.17 -5.34
N ALA A 154 11.17 0.02 -4.94
CA ALA A 154 11.88 1.28 -5.15
C ALA A 154 11.95 2.04 -3.82
N LYS A 155 12.98 2.87 -3.64
CA LYS A 155 13.14 3.70 -2.44
C LYS A 155 12.87 5.15 -2.78
N ILE A 156 12.10 5.82 -1.94
CA ILE A 156 11.89 7.27 -1.97
C ILE A 156 12.38 7.86 -0.67
N GLY A 157 13.24 8.86 -0.77
CA GLY A 157 13.78 9.59 0.37
C GLY A 157 13.10 10.94 0.54
N TYR A 158 12.99 11.37 1.77
CA TYR A 158 12.72 12.75 2.16
C TYR A 158 13.92 13.28 2.95
N GLU A 159 14.36 14.48 2.60
CA GLU A 159 15.39 15.23 3.31
C GLU A 159 14.80 16.58 3.73
N ALA A 160 14.81 16.86 5.03
CA ALA A 160 14.38 18.14 5.56
C ALA A 160 15.34 19.24 5.08
N ASN A 161 14.79 20.36 4.60
CA ASN A 161 15.54 21.50 4.04
C ASN A 161 16.20 21.27 2.66
N ALA A 162 15.80 20.24 1.92
CA ALA A 162 16.04 20.21 0.48
C ALA A 162 15.46 21.47 -0.18
N VAL A 163 16.20 22.07 -1.11
CA VAL A 163 15.79 23.29 -1.84
C VAL A 163 14.77 22.91 -2.91
N ASP A 164 13.59 22.47 -2.50
CA ASP A 164 12.47 22.20 -3.40
C ASP A 164 11.44 23.34 -3.32
N ASP A 165 11.11 23.90 -4.49
CA ASP A 165 10.15 24.98 -4.70
C ASP A 165 8.68 24.50 -4.64
N ASP A 166 8.48 23.19 -4.47
CA ASP A 166 7.16 22.62 -4.30
C ASP A 166 6.67 22.96 -2.90
N GLY A 167 5.66 23.84 -2.82
CA GLY A 167 5.02 24.37 -1.61
C GLY A 167 4.36 23.34 -0.67
N ALA A 168 4.94 22.15 -0.51
CA ALA A 168 4.81 21.26 0.63
C ALA A 168 5.75 21.67 1.80
N SER A 169 6.64 22.64 1.56
CA SER A 169 7.51 23.23 2.58
C SER A 169 6.73 24.17 3.50
N VAL A 170 6.25 23.64 4.64
CA VAL A 170 5.98 24.49 5.81
C VAL A 170 7.34 24.72 6.46
N LYS A 171 8.06 25.74 5.98
CA LYS A 171 9.34 26.18 6.54
C LYS A 171 9.14 26.61 7.99
N SER A 172 9.60 25.81 8.94
CA SER A 172 9.97 26.30 10.27
C SER A 172 11.48 26.44 10.27
N THR A 173 11.99 27.55 9.74
CA THR A 173 13.45 27.82 9.61
C THR A 173 14.20 27.92 10.94
N ASP A 174 13.53 27.78 12.08
CA ASP A 174 14.10 28.02 13.41
C ASP A 174 14.22 26.75 14.27
N SER A 175 14.01 25.57 13.69
CA SER A 175 14.09 24.29 14.39
C SER A 175 15.46 23.62 14.19
N VAL A 176 16.28 23.60 15.24
CA VAL A 176 17.57 22.85 15.27
C VAL A 176 17.33 21.33 15.22
N GLU A 177 16.07 20.88 15.27
CA GLU A 177 15.67 19.46 15.22
C GLU A 177 15.59 18.91 13.78
N ASP A 178 15.66 19.75 12.75
CA ASP A 178 15.39 19.37 11.36
C ASP A 178 16.40 18.40 10.74
N LYS A 179 17.60 18.24 11.31
CA LYS A 179 18.60 17.28 10.81
C LYS A 179 18.22 15.81 11.06
N ASN A 180 17.20 15.53 11.87
CA ASN A 180 16.74 14.18 12.20
C ASN A 180 15.45 13.76 11.48
N ASP A 181 14.96 14.56 10.52
CA ASP A 181 13.71 14.30 9.82
C ASP A 181 13.89 13.64 8.43
N GLU A 182 15.10 13.14 8.14
CA GLU A 182 15.33 12.27 6.99
C GLU A 182 14.55 10.95 7.14
N TRP A 183 13.85 10.55 6.09
CA TRP A 183 13.14 9.28 6.07
C TRP A 183 13.15 8.63 4.69
N ILE A 184 13.26 7.30 4.66
CA ILE A 184 13.22 6.53 3.42
C ILE A 184 12.02 5.58 3.48
N SER A 185 11.10 5.75 2.54
CA SER A 185 9.99 4.84 2.31
C SER A 185 10.31 3.86 1.18
N VAL A 186 9.81 2.64 1.30
CA VAL A 186 9.85 1.64 0.22
C VAL A 186 8.52 1.65 -0.53
N ILE A 187 8.56 1.89 -1.84
CA ILE A 187 7.42 1.61 -2.71
C ILE A 187 7.57 0.19 -3.23
N ALA A 188 6.54 -0.63 -3.10
CA ALA A 188 6.51 -1.92 -3.77
C ALA A 188 5.17 -2.22 -4.43
N GLY A 189 5.26 -2.91 -5.55
CA GLY A 189 4.10 -3.49 -6.21
C GLY A 189 4.37 -4.92 -6.65
N SER A 190 3.31 -5.73 -6.64
CA SER A 190 3.33 -7.09 -7.18
C SER A 190 2.61 -7.14 -8.52
N ARG A 191 3.22 -7.83 -9.50
CA ARG A 191 2.63 -8.13 -10.81
C ARG A 191 1.89 -9.47 -10.80
N THR A 192 2.30 -10.38 -9.92
CA THR A 192 1.68 -11.70 -9.76
C THR A 192 1.04 -11.85 -8.38
N ASN A 193 0.16 -12.83 -8.25
CA ASN A 193 -0.41 -13.16 -6.95
C ASN A 193 0.69 -13.70 -6.05
N GLY A 194 0.84 -13.12 -4.87
CA GLY A 194 1.83 -13.56 -3.91
C GLY A 194 1.45 -13.18 -2.49
N LEU A 195 2.20 -13.74 -1.55
CA LEU A 195 2.11 -13.41 -0.14
C LEU A 195 3.26 -12.48 0.19
N ARG A 196 2.94 -11.26 0.63
CA ARG A 196 3.93 -10.37 1.23
C ARG A 196 3.84 -10.50 2.74
N THR A 197 4.93 -10.94 3.35
CA THR A 197 5.10 -11.01 4.80
C THR A 197 5.85 -9.77 5.25
N ILE A 198 5.25 -9.04 6.19
CA ILE A 198 5.90 -7.92 6.89
C ILE A 198 6.13 -8.38 8.33
N THR A 199 7.39 -8.38 8.74
CA THR A 199 7.82 -8.74 10.10
C THR A 199 8.25 -7.49 10.82
N LEU A 200 7.58 -7.16 11.92
CA LEU A 200 8.00 -6.09 12.83
C LEU A 200 8.96 -6.70 13.85
N LEU A 201 10.17 -6.14 13.97
CA LEU A 201 11.20 -6.62 14.88
C LEU A 201 11.27 -5.73 16.12
N ASP A 202 11.58 -4.45 15.91
CA ASP A 202 11.66 -3.39 16.92
C ASP A 202 11.04 -2.10 16.36
N TRP A 203 10.96 -1.03 17.17
CA TRP A 203 10.31 0.25 16.84
C TRP A 203 10.70 0.86 15.48
N ASP A 204 11.93 0.66 15.02
CA ASP A 204 12.45 1.17 13.75
C ASP A 204 12.83 0.05 12.76
N ARG A 205 12.76 -1.21 13.21
CA ARG A 205 13.22 -2.38 12.45
C ARG A 205 12.07 -3.22 11.99
N TRP A 206 11.99 -3.38 10.67
CA TRP A 206 11.03 -4.23 10.03
C TRP A 206 11.68 -4.90 8.81
N GLU A 207 11.13 -6.03 8.41
CA GLU A 207 11.57 -6.76 7.22
C GLU A 207 10.36 -7.11 6.37
N THR A 208 10.56 -7.17 5.05
CA THR A 208 9.53 -7.64 4.11
C THR A 208 10.08 -8.77 3.26
N ARG A 209 9.21 -9.75 2.98
CA ARG A 209 9.47 -10.83 2.03
C ARG A 209 8.27 -11.04 1.13
N PHE A 210 8.50 -11.15 -0.17
CA PHE A 210 7.47 -11.54 -1.13
C PHE A 210 7.68 -12.98 -1.59
N GLU A 211 6.64 -13.79 -1.52
CA GLU A 211 6.60 -15.15 -2.03
C GLU A 211 5.53 -15.24 -3.11
N GLU A 212 5.92 -15.55 -4.34
CA GLU A 212 4.99 -15.78 -5.42
C GLU A 212 4.18 -17.05 -5.18
N ILE A 213 2.88 -17.00 -5.45
CA ILE A 213 2.03 -18.18 -5.48
C ILE A 213 1.99 -18.66 -6.93
N GLU A 214 2.79 -19.69 -7.22
CA GLU A 214 2.80 -20.32 -8.56
C GLU A 214 1.38 -20.71 -8.98
N ALA A 215 1.04 -20.35 -10.22
CA ALA A 215 -0.30 -20.50 -10.77
C ALA A 215 -0.70 -21.95 -10.98
#